data_AF-A0A0N1EL33-F1
#
_entry.id   AF-A0A0N1EL33-F1
#
_cell.length_a   1.000
_cell.length_b   1.000
_cell.length_c   1.000
_cell.angle_alpha   90.00
_cell.angle_beta   90.00
_cell.angle_gamma   90.00
#
_symmetry.space_group_name_H-M   'P 1'
#
loop_
_entity.id
_entity.type
_entity.pdbx_description
1 polymer ?
#
loop_
_entity_poly.entity_id
_entity_poly.type
_entity_poly.pdbx_seq_one_letter_code
_entity_poly.pdbx_strand_id
1 'polypeptide(L)'
;MVTLEHIKKMSYQEKDWLQDELWNLIATNNIKEVKNFLKDFRPKDVFCDANFDFEQEAMINAPLTLYQACIAYEKTQDWTLLEFLLSLGLQANDTDGENNVLQYYIKLGGNNAEVIHFLLQKRASFETIGQGKEASGWNIIHKCAHDQQADTLRLLAKFGADMQTRTQVYHNG
;
A
#
# COMPACT_ATOMS: atom_id res chain seq x y z
N MET A 1 6.27 -24.33 -6.83
CA MET A 1 6.94 -23.10 -6.34
C MET A 1 7.64 -22.37 -7.48
N VAL A 2 7.13 -21.20 -7.85
CA VAL A 2 7.71 -20.25 -8.79
C VAL A 2 9.00 -19.66 -8.22
N THR A 3 10.06 -19.59 -9.02
CA THR A 3 11.35 -19.03 -8.59
C THR A 3 11.43 -17.54 -8.85
N LEU A 4 12.25 -16.83 -8.08
CA LEU A 4 12.57 -15.42 -8.32
C LEU A 4 13.11 -15.17 -9.75
N GLU A 5 13.93 -16.09 -10.27
CA GLU A 5 14.43 -16.00 -11.65
C GLU A 5 13.32 -16.07 -12.70
N HIS A 6 12.26 -16.84 -12.43
CA HIS A 6 11.11 -16.90 -13.31
C HIS A 6 10.30 -15.60 -13.26
N ILE A 7 10.06 -15.06 -12.06
CA ILE A 7 9.37 -13.77 -11.86
C ILE A 7 10.13 -12.63 -12.57
N LYS A 8 11.47 -12.62 -12.49
CA LYS A 8 12.30 -11.62 -13.17
C LYS A 8 12.23 -11.70 -14.70
N LYS A 9 11.84 -12.84 -15.27
CA LYS A 9 11.69 -13.04 -16.72
C LYS A 9 10.27 -12.76 -17.21
N MET A 10 9.30 -12.58 -16.32
CA MET A 10 7.94 -12.22 -16.70
C MET A 10 7.92 -10.85 -17.37
N SER A 11 7.12 -10.74 -18.43
CA SER A 11 6.74 -9.48 -19.05
C SER A 11 5.95 -8.60 -18.08
N TYR A 12 5.91 -7.29 -18.35
CA TYR A 12 5.05 -6.37 -17.61
C TYR A 12 3.59 -6.84 -17.63
N GLN A 13 3.07 -7.28 -18.78
CA GLN A 13 1.67 -7.73 -18.89
C GLN A 13 1.37 -8.96 -18.02
N GLU A 14 2.31 -9.91 -17.90
CA GLU A 14 2.12 -11.08 -17.05
C GLU A 14 2.09 -10.69 -15.56
N LYS A 15 2.96 -9.77 -15.14
CA LYS A 15 2.97 -9.26 -13.77
C LYS A 15 1.69 -8.48 -13.44
N ASP A 16 1.27 -7.61 -14.34
CA ASP A 16 0.05 -6.80 -14.22
C ASP A 16 -1.19 -7.71 -14.12
N TRP A 17 -1.28 -8.73 -14.98
CA TRP A 17 -2.36 -9.71 -14.91
C TRP A 17 -2.37 -10.49 -13.58
N LEU A 18 -1.21 -10.94 -13.10
CA LEU A 18 -1.12 -11.63 -11.80
C LEU A 18 -1.52 -10.74 -10.63
N GLN A 19 -1.15 -9.46 -10.68
CA GLN A 19 -1.54 -8.47 -9.69
C GLN A 19 -3.06 -8.26 -9.69
N ASP A 20 -3.65 -8.04 -10.85
CA ASP A 20 -5.10 -7.87 -11.01
C ASP A 20 -5.89 -9.09 -10.53
N GLU A 21 -5.41 -10.29 -10.88
CA GLU A 21 -6.03 -11.54 -10.44
C GLU A 21 -6.00 -11.65 -8.90
N LEU A 22 -4.86 -11.39 -8.26
CA LEU A 22 -4.78 -11.39 -6.81
C LEU A 22 -5.71 -10.34 -6.19
N TRP A 23 -5.75 -9.13 -6.73
CA TRP A 23 -6.60 -8.05 -6.22
C TRP A 23 -8.09 -8.36 -6.37
N ASN A 24 -8.50 -9.02 -7.45
CA ASN A 24 -9.87 -9.50 -7.61
C ASN A 24 -10.24 -10.54 -6.54
N LEU A 25 -9.34 -11.48 -6.24
CA LEU A 25 -9.55 -12.46 -5.17
C LEU A 25 -9.66 -11.78 -3.80
N ILE A 26 -8.80 -10.81 -3.52
CA ILE A 26 -8.82 -10.01 -2.29
C ILE A 26 -10.13 -9.22 -2.17
N ALA A 27 -10.59 -8.58 -3.25
CA ALA A 27 -11.80 -7.75 -3.26
C ALA A 27 -13.08 -8.54 -2.91
N THR A 28 -13.08 -9.86 -3.13
CA THR A 28 -14.16 -10.78 -2.74
C THR A 28 -14.03 -11.32 -1.31
N ASN A 29 -12.98 -10.92 -0.58
CA ASN A 29 -12.59 -11.44 0.72
C ASN A 29 -12.46 -12.98 0.80
N ASN A 30 -12.12 -13.63 -0.31
CA ASN A 30 -12.02 -15.09 -0.38
C ASN A 30 -10.61 -15.57 0.02
N ILE A 31 -10.37 -15.67 1.33
CA ILE A 31 -9.06 -16.09 1.86
C ILE A 31 -8.59 -17.46 1.36
N LYS A 32 -9.51 -18.38 1.05
CA LYS A 32 -9.15 -19.72 0.54
C LYS A 32 -8.50 -19.61 -0.84
N GLU A 33 -9.09 -18.82 -1.73
CA GLU A 33 -8.54 -18.61 -3.07
C GLU A 33 -7.29 -17.74 -3.03
N VAL A 34 -7.22 -16.73 -2.16
CA VAL A 34 -5.97 -15.96 -1.97
C VAL A 34 -4.82 -16.87 -1.52
N LYS A 35 -5.06 -17.77 -0.56
CA LYS A 35 -4.07 -18.77 -0.13
C LYS A 35 -3.69 -19.73 -1.26
N ASN A 36 -4.67 -20.18 -2.04
CA ASN A 36 -4.44 -21.08 -3.17
C ASN A 36 -3.64 -20.41 -4.29
N PHE A 37 -3.90 -19.14 -4.58
CA PHE A 37 -3.15 -18.34 -5.55
C PHE A 37 -1.69 -18.18 -5.10
N LEU A 38 -1.47 -17.83 -3.83
CA LEU A 38 -0.13 -17.58 -3.29
C LEU A 38 0.67 -18.86 -2.95
N LYS A 39 0.07 -20.05 -2.97
CA LYS A 39 0.70 -21.31 -2.51
C LYS A 39 2.00 -21.65 -3.24
N ASP A 40 2.09 -21.24 -4.51
CA ASP A 40 3.22 -21.52 -5.37
C ASP A 40 4.26 -20.40 -5.33
N PHE A 41 4.03 -19.33 -4.59
CA PHE A 41 4.94 -18.20 -4.51
C PHE A 41 5.63 -18.13 -3.16
N ARG A 42 6.87 -17.61 -3.15
CA ARG A 42 7.49 -17.12 -1.92
C ARG A 42 7.02 -15.68 -1.71
N PRO A 43 6.33 -15.34 -0.62
CA PRO A 43 5.76 -14.00 -0.45
C PRO A 43 6.77 -12.85 -0.65
N LYS A 44 7.97 -12.98 -0.08
CA LYS A 44 9.07 -12.01 -0.24
C LYS A 44 9.58 -11.81 -1.67
N ASP A 45 9.32 -12.75 -2.58
CA ASP A 45 9.70 -12.63 -3.99
C ASP A 45 8.59 -11.96 -4.82
N VAL A 46 7.37 -11.90 -4.29
CA VAL A 46 6.17 -11.37 -4.95
C VAL A 46 5.92 -9.94 -4.50
N PHE A 47 5.96 -9.73 -3.19
CA PHE A 47 5.82 -8.46 -2.51
C PHE A 47 7.23 -8.06 -2.08
N CYS A 48 7.97 -7.35 -2.94
CA CYS A 48 9.35 -6.96 -2.63
C CYS A 48 9.43 -5.77 -1.65
N ASP A 49 10.56 -5.75 -0.94
CA ASP A 49 10.95 -4.88 0.18
C ASP A 49 11.09 -3.39 -0.20
N ALA A 50 11.01 -2.52 0.81
CA ALA A 50 10.86 -1.06 0.75
C ALA A 50 11.98 -0.28 0.01
N ASN A 51 13.00 -0.96 -0.51
CA ASN A 51 14.03 -0.38 -1.36
C ASN A 51 13.64 -0.55 -2.84
N PHE A 52 12.50 0.04 -3.20
CA PHE A 52 11.96 0.07 -4.55
C PHE A 52 12.97 0.74 -5.50
N ASP A 53 13.69 -0.08 -6.25
CA ASP A 53 14.41 0.35 -7.45
C ASP A 53 13.39 0.33 -8.59
N PHE A 54 13.11 1.50 -9.18
CA PHE A 54 12.18 1.63 -10.32
C PHE A 54 12.57 0.72 -11.50
N GLU A 55 13.83 0.25 -11.58
CA GLU A 55 14.27 -0.72 -12.59
C GLU A 55 13.95 -2.18 -12.23
N GLN A 56 13.59 -2.48 -10.98
CA GLN A 56 13.30 -3.82 -10.46
C GLN A 56 11.90 -3.91 -9.84
N GLU A 57 10.89 -3.36 -10.55
CA GLU A 57 9.47 -3.40 -10.15
C GLU A 57 9.10 -4.72 -9.44
N ALA A 58 8.66 -4.58 -8.18
CA ALA A 58 8.00 -5.65 -7.46
C ALA A 58 6.86 -6.19 -8.33
N MET A 59 6.70 -7.52 -8.37
CA MET A 59 5.64 -8.12 -9.18
C MET A 59 4.25 -7.65 -8.74
N ILE A 60 4.07 -7.46 -7.43
CA ILE A 60 2.82 -6.99 -6.84
C ILE A 60 3.08 -5.85 -5.86
N ASN A 61 2.38 -4.72 -6.05
CA ASN A 61 2.47 -3.54 -5.18
C ASN A 61 1.86 -3.84 -3.79
N ALA A 62 2.71 -3.88 -2.76
CA ALA A 62 2.31 -4.25 -1.40
C ALA A 62 1.36 -3.24 -0.74
N PRO A 63 1.61 -1.90 -0.77
CA PRO A 63 0.65 -0.92 -0.25
C PRO A 63 -0.74 -1.01 -0.90
N LEU A 64 -0.82 -1.15 -2.22
CA LEU A 64 -2.10 -1.28 -2.92
C LEU A 64 -2.79 -2.62 -2.62
N THR A 65 -2.03 -3.70 -2.42
CA THR A 65 -2.58 -4.99 -1.97
C THR A 65 -3.24 -4.88 -0.60
N LEU A 66 -2.58 -4.23 0.37
CA LEU A 66 -3.17 -3.99 1.68
C LEU A 66 -4.37 -3.04 1.60
N TYR A 67 -4.34 -2.05 0.69
CA TYR A 67 -5.47 -1.16 0.42
C TYR A 67 -6.70 -1.94 -0.06
N GLN A 68 -6.55 -2.85 -1.03
CA GLN A 68 -7.67 -3.70 -1.51
C GLN A 68 -8.26 -4.53 -0.36
N ALA A 69 -7.42 -5.03 0.54
CA ALA A 69 -7.88 -5.78 1.70
C ALA A 69 -8.61 -4.88 2.74
N CYS A 70 -8.22 -3.61 2.87
CA CYS A 70 -8.97 -2.62 3.66
C CYS A 70 -10.38 -2.38 3.09
N ILE A 71 -10.50 -2.26 1.76
CA ILE A 71 -11.81 -2.13 1.10
C ILE A 71 -12.65 -3.41 1.26
N ALA A 72 -12.01 -4.59 1.20
CA ALA A 72 -12.68 -5.85 1.47
C ALA A 72 -13.18 -5.94 2.93
N TYR A 73 -12.38 -5.45 3.89
CA TYR A 73 -12.79 -5.35 5.29
C TYR A 73 -14.05 -4.49 5.46
N GLU A 74 -14.12 -3.31 4.84
CA GLU A 74 -15.31 -2.45 4.99
C GLU A 74 -16.63 -3.16 4.62
N LYS A 75 -16.57 -4.04 3.62
CA LYS A 75 -17.74 -4.81 3.15
C LYS A 75 -18.08 -5.99 4.05
N THR A 76 -17.10 -6.53 4.76
CA THR A 76 -17.21 -7.86 5.42
C THR A 76 -17.04 -7.82 6.94
N GLN A 77 -16.42 -6.77 7.46
CA GLN A 77 -16.01 -6.59 8.86
C GLN A 77 -15.14 -7.76 9.37
N ASP A 78 -14.34 -8.35 8.48
CA ASP A 78 -13.48 -9.50 8.79
C ASP A 78 -12.00 -9.17 8.54
N TRP A 79 -11.23 -9.11 9.63
CA TRP A 79 -9.79 -8.83 9.61
C TRP A 79 -8.95 -10.01 9.11
N THR A 80 -9.51 -11.21 8.99
CA THR A 80 -8.74 -12.45 8.74
C THR A 80 -7.86 -12.34 7.49
N LEU A 81 -8.36 -11.74 6.41
CA LEU A 81 -7.57 -11.56 5.19
C LEU A 81 -6.44 -10.54 5.37
N LEU A 82 -6.71 -9.41 6.01
CA LEU A 82 -5.70 -8.39 6.33
C LEU A 82 -4.60 -8.96 7.23
N GLU A 83 -4.98 -9.64 8.31
CA GLU A 83 -4.02 -10.29 9.21
C GLU A 83 -3.21 -11.38 8.51
N PHE A 84 -3.83 -12.14 7.61
CA PHE A 84 -3.12 -13.11 6.79
C PHE A 84 -2.08 -12.42 5.90
N LEU A 85 -2.43 -11.36 5.18
CA LEU A 85 -1.48 -10.63 4.33
C LEU A 85 -0.31 -10.04 5.16
N LEU A 86 -0.60 -9.45 6.32
CA LEU A 86 0.45 -8.97 7.23
C LEU A 86 1.34 -10.12 7.74
N SER A 87 0.78 -11.32 7.97
CA SER A 87 1.56 -12.50 8.38
C SER A 87 2.53 -13.00 7.31
N LEU A 88 2.32 -12.63 6.04
CA LEU A 88 3.23 -12.92 4.93
C LEU A 88 4.43 -11.95 4.88
N GLY A 89 4.48 -10.94 5.76
CA GLY A 89 5.58 -9.99 5.88
C GLY A 89 5.30 -8.60 5.29
N LEU A 90 4.11 -8.36 4.72
CA LEU A 90 3.71 -7.02 4.27
C LEU A 90 3.57 -6.11 5.49
N GLN A 91 4.04 -4.86 5.39
CA GLN A 91 3.93 -3.87 6.46
C GLN A 91 3.08 -2.69 6.01
N ALA A 92 2.26 -2.15 6.92
CA ALA A 92 1.39 -1.01 6.60
C ALA A 92 2.17 0.30 6.39
N ASN A 93 3.42 0.37 6.83
CA ASN A 93 4.32 1.50 6.62
C ASN A 93 5.25 1.30 5.40
N ASP A 94 5.16 0.18 4.69
CA ASP A 94 5.84 0.03 3.40
C ASP A 94 5.28 1.06 2.41
N THR A 95 6.12 1.49 1.47
CA THR A 95 5.75 2.42 0.41
C THR A 95 6.09 1.83 -0.94
N ASP A 96 5.36 2.24 -1.98
CA ASP A 96 5.68 1.94 -3.37
C ASP A 96 6.56 3.04 -3.99
N GLY A 97 7.39 3.69 -3.17
CA GLY A 97 8.15 4.88 -3.53
C GLY A 97 7.35 6.18 -3.46
N GLU A 98 6.03 6.12 -3.30
CA GLU A 98 5.14 7.29 -3.30
C GLU A 98 4.26 7.38 -2.05
N ASN A 99 3.51 6.32 -1.74
CA ASN A 99 2.55 6.32 -0.64
C ASN A 99 2.55 5.00 0.14
N ASN A 100 2.23 5.06 1.43
CA ASN A 100 1.87 3.85 2.20
C ASN A 100 0.37 3.53 2.06
N VAL A 101 -0.07 2.40 2.65
CA VAL A 101 -1.49 1.97 2.54
C VAL A 101 -2.47 2.98 3.17
N LEU A 102 -2.12 3.64 4.27
CA LEU A 102 -3.00 4.63 4.91
C LEU A 102 -3.22 5.84 3.99
N GLN A 103 -2.16 6.31 3.35
CA GLN A 103 -2.26 7.41 2.39
C GLN A 103 -3.07 7.01 1.16
N TYR A 104 -2.89 5.79 0.63
CA TYR A 104 -3.73 5.27 -0.46
C TYR A 104 -5.21 5.20 -0.06
N TYR A 105 -5.49 4.63 1.10
CA TYR A 105 -6.83 4.47 1.63
C TYR A 105 -7.57 5.82 1.69
N ILE A 106 -6.93 6.85 2.27
CA ILE A 106 -7.52 8.19 2.36
C ILE A 106 -7.67 8.85 0.97
N LYS A 107 -6.62 8.79 0.13
CA LYS A 107 -6.62 9.42 -1.20
C LYS A 107 -7.72 8.88 -2.11
N LEU A 108 -8.07 7.60 -1.93
CA LEU A 108 -9.12 6.92 -2.70
C LEU A 108 -10.50 6.98 -2.02
N GLY A 109 -10.67 7.84 -1.01
CA GLY A 109 -11.97 8.13 -0.39
C GLY A 109 -12.32 7.29 0.83
N GLY A 110 -11.41 6.44 1.31
CA GLY A 110 -11.57 5.68 2.54
C GLY A 110 -11.68 6.59 3.76
N ASN A 111 -12.64 6.30 4.65
CA ASN A 111 -12.89 7.11 5.84
C ASN A 111 -13.35 6.29 7.07
N ASN A 112 -13.29 4.96 6.99
CA ASN A 112 -13.66 4.08 8.08
C ASN A 112 -12.67 4.24 9.24
N ALA A 113 -13.18 4.64 10.41
CA ALA A 113 -12.34 4.93 11.58
C ALA A 113 -11.58 3.71 12.10
N GLU A 114 -12.16 2.51 12.02
CA GLU A 114 -11.51 1.27 12.47
C GLU A 114 -10.34 0.92 11.55
N VAL A 115 -10.51 1.04 10.24
CA VAL A 115 -9.43 0.87 9.25
C VAL A 115 -8.30 1.87 9.51
N ILE A 116 -8.63 3.16 9.66
CA ILE A 116 -7.63 4.20 9.89
C ILE A 116 -6.84 3.93 11.18
N HIS A 117 -7.54 3.63 12.29
CA HIS A 117 -6.89 3.30 13.55
C HIS A 117 -6.04 2.03 13.46
N PHE A 118 -6.52 1.00 12.77
CA PHE A 118 -5.75 -0.22 12.55
C PHE A 118 -4.45 0.06 11.79
N LEU A 119 -4.51 0.81 10.68
CA LEU A 119 -3.33 1.14 9.88
C LEU A 119 -2.32 1.99 10.68
N LEU A 120 -2.79 2.98 11.45
CA LEU A 120 -1.96 3.76 12.37
C LEU A 120 -1.28 2.88 13.43
N GLN A 121 -2.02 1.93 14.02
CA GLN A 121 -1.45 0.95 14.97
C GLN A 121 -0.39 0.05 14.32
N LYS A 122 -0.51 -0.21 13.02
CA LYS A 122 0.48 -0.94 12.20
C LYS A 122 1.58 -0.02 11.64
N ARG A 123 1.78 1.16 12.24
CA ARG A 123 2.84 2.14 11.95
C ARG A 123 2.72 2.85 10.61
N ALA A 124 1.62 2.69 9.86
CA ALA A 124 1.34 3.58 8.75
C ALA A 124 1.19 5.02 9.26
N SER A 125 1.53 6.01 8.43
CA SER A 125 1.55 7.42 8.82
C SER A 125 1.05 8.30 7.67
N PHE A 126 0.40 9.42 8.01
CA PHE A 126 0.01 10.42 7.02
C PHE A 126 1.22 11.18 6.48
N GLU A 127 2.29 11.25 7.27
CA GLU A 127 3.50 12.04 7.04
C GLU A 127 4.55 11.29 6.23
N THR A 128 4.32 10.03 5.89
CA THR A 128 5.17 9.27 4.98
C THR A 128 5.40 10.05 3.69
N ILE A 129 6.66 10.15 3.28
CA ILE A 129 7.07 10.79 2.03
C ILE A 129 7.56 9.72 1.07
N GLY A 130 7.36 9.96 -0.22
CA GLY A 130 7.98 9.14 -1.25
C GLY A 130 9.50 9.11 -1.09
N GLN A 131 10.10 7.96 -1.37
CA GLN A 131 11.54 7.75 -1.34
C GLN A 131 11.98 7.36 -2.75
N GLY A 132 12.61 8.28 -3.45
CA GLY A 132 13.01 8.11 -4.84
C GLY A 132 13.74 9.35 -5.34
N LYS A 133 14.53 9.23 -6.40
CA LYS A 133 15.28 10.35 -6.99
C LYS A 133 14.37 11.50 -7.44
N GLU A 134 13.12 11.18 -7.76
CA GLU A 134 12.09 12.14 -8.19
C GLU A 134 11.05 12.44 -7.10
N ALA A 135 11.27 11.96 -5.87
CA ALA A 135 10.33 12.21 -4.79
C ALA A 135 10.24 13.72 -4.52
N SER A 136 9.01 14.26 -4.62
CA SER A 136 8.71 15.68 -4.39
C SER A 136 8.96 16.14 -2.95
N GLY A 137 9.24 15.22 -2.03
CA GLY A 137 9.32 15.51 -0.60
C GLY A 137 7.96 15.78 0.03
N TRP A 138 6.88 15.52 -0.70
CA TRP A 138 5.51 15.76 -0.26
C TRP A 138 4.92 14.50 0.37
N ASN A 139 4.24 14.69 1.48
CA ASN A 139 3.30 13.71 2.02
C ASN A 139 1.86 14.06 1.61
N ILE A 140 0.88 13.27 2.08
CA ILE A 140 -0.52 13.45 1.70
C ILE A 140 -1.09 14.82 2.08
N ILE A 141 -0.62 15.44 3.17
CA ILE A 141 -1.09 16.76 3.60
C ILE A 141 -0.76 17.82 2.54
N HIS A 142 0.48 17.81 2.02
CA HIS A 142 0.91 18.73 0.95
C HIS A 142 0.09 18.52 -0.32
N LYS A 143 -0.07 17.25 -0.74
CA LYS A 143 -0.86 16.86 -1.92
C LYS A 143 -2.30 17.36 -1.79
N CYS A 144 -2.98 17.09 -0.67
CA CYS A 144 -4.35 17.54 -0.42
C CYS A 144 -4.49 19.06 -0.33
N ALA A 145 -3.51 19.77 0.24
CA ALA A 145 -3.52 21.24 0.31
C ALA A 145 -3.38 21.88 -1.08
N HIS A 146 -2.44 21.37 -1.90
CA HIS A 146 -2.26 21.80 -3.29
C HIS A 146 -3.53 21.58 -4.12
N ASP A 147 -4.17 20.42 -3.95
CA ASP A 147 -5.37 20.02 -4.70
C ASP A 147 -6.68 20.56 -4.09
N GLN A 148 -6.61 21.43 -3.07
CA GLN A 148 -7.75 22.06 -2.40
C GLN A 148 -8.78 21.06 -1.82
N GLN A 149 -8.31 19.90 -1.35
CA GLN A 149 -9.15 18.83 -0.80
C GLN A 149 -9.49 19.07 0.69
N ALA A 150 -10.32 20.08 0.94
CA ALA A 150 -10.64 20.54 2.29
C ALA A 150 -11.26 19.45 3.20
N ASP A 151 -12.11 18.57 2.66
CA ASP A 151 -12.69 17.46 3.43
C ASP A 151 -11.66 16.42 3.83
N THR A 152 -10.73 16.08 2.92
CA THR A 152 -9.62 15.18 3.21
C THR A 152 -8.72 15.77 4.29
N LEU A 153 -8.39 17.07 4.22
CA LEU A 153 -7.59 17.75 5.26
C LEU A 153 -8.29 17.74 6.63
N ARG A 154 -9.62 17.91 6.67
CA ARG A 154 -10.42 17.77 7.90
C ARG A 154 -10.34 16.35 8.47
N LEU A 155 -10.43 15.34 7.61
CA LEU A 155 -10.30 13.94 7.99
C LEU A 155 -8.92 13.64 8.58
N LEU A 156 -7.86 14.08 7.89
CA LEU A 156 -6.47 13.92 8.35
C LEU A 156 -6.26 14.57 9.73
N ALA A 157 -6.71 15.82 9.91
CA ALA A 157 -6.63 16.51 11.19
C ALA A 157 -7.40 15.80 12.31
N LYS A 158 -8.59 15.27 12.00
CA LYS A 158 -9.42 14.50 12.95
C LYS A 158 -8.68 13.26 13.48
N PHE A 159 -7.86 12.61 12.65
CA PHE A 159 -7.08 11.43 13.02
C PHE A 159 -5.65 11.73 13.47
N GLY A 160 -5.33 13.01 13.71
CA GLY A 160 -4.08 13.42 14.34
C GLY A 160 -2.90 13.60 13.40
N ALA A 161 -3.13 13.82 12.10
CA ALA A 161 -2.07 14.20 11.18
C ALA A 161 -1.39 15.52 11.61
N ASP A 162 -0.08 15.61 11.40
CA ASP A 162 0.65 16.87 11.60
C ASP A 162 0.40 17.83 10.45
N MET A 163 -0.58 18.72 10.64
CA MET A 163 -0.95 19.73 9.65
C MET A 163 0.14 20.78 9.42
N GLN A 164 1.21 20.81 10.23
CA GLN A 164 2.34 21.72 10.10
C GLN A 164 3.59 21.04 9.52
N THR A 165 3.44 19.80 9.03
CA THR A 165 4.50 19.08 8.32
C THR A 165 5.10 19.96 7.22
N ARG A 166 6.43 19.90 7.09
CA ARG A 166 7.16 20.61 6.05
C ARG A 166 7.57 19.66 4.93
N THR A 167 7.70 20.21 3.74
CA THR A 167 8.29 19.48 2.61
C THR A 167 9.71 19.10 2.96
N GLN A 168 10.11 17.87 2.67
CA GLN A 168 11.49 17.43 2.84
C GLN A 168 12.22 17.59 1.50
N VAL A 169 13.24 18.45 1.46
CA VAL A 169 14.07 18.60 0.26
C VAL A 169 15.23 17.61 0.37
N TYR A 170 15.27 16.62 -0.51
CA TYR A 170 16.47 15.80 -0.68
C TYR A 170 17.52 16.65 -1.40
N HIS A 171 18.53 17.13 -0.67
CA HIS A 171 19.73 17.64 -1.30
C HIS A 171 20.53 16.42 -1.79
N ASN A 172 20.54 16.20 -3.11
CA ASN A 172 21.51 15.31 -3.73
C ASN A 172 22.90 15.95 -3.49
N GLY A 173 23.60 15.46 -2.47
CA GLY A 173 25.01 15.75 -2.21
C GLY A 173 25.92 15.01 -3.18
#